data_AF-A0A428NRK3-F1
#
_entry.id   AF-A0A428NRK3-F1
#
_cell.length_a   1.000
_cell.length_b   1.000
_cell.length_c   1.000
_cell.angle_alpha   90.00
_cell.angle_beta   90.00
_cell.angle_gamma   90.00
#
_symmetry.space_group_name_H-M   'P 1'
#
loop_
_entity.id
_entity.type
_entity.pdbx_description
1 polymer ?
#
loop_
_entity_poly.entity_id
_entity_poly.type
_entity_poly.pdbx_seq_one_letter_code
_entity_poly.pdbx_strand_id
1 'polypeptide(L)'
;MADFIAFLEDLEVQNSNLIPEINQLPAELRINITQQDEVYAKIRTILLKIYDSISMLSKQSRHPDVRNPNILPAWRSFLEPIGALSQLPSGHFLSARMTLYLSSGLLTQRSLALKFSKIGSAVEGRPVFRLCRAVDDTLLASLRNIWTASSESERFDWVFTQYNLHPEDDLQDEMNRRRNLAQALTPEELAAMDGIEGRRFIWAMSADEREGDLEEWKPFRGGLPGDAIERAKHSVPDDDQSVRPPPARQFQT
;
A
#
# COMPACT_ATOMS: atom_id res chain seq x y z
N MET A 1 -8.22 9.63 -31.28
CA MET A 1 -7.79 8.24 -30.98
C MET A 1 -6.27 8.17 -30.92
N ALA A 2 -5.57 8.84 -31.85
CA ALA A 2 -4.12 9.03 -31.84
C ALA A 2 -3.56 9.61 -30.52
N ASP A 3 -4.18 10.68 -29.97
CA ASP A 3 -3.64 11.36 -28.78
C ASP A 3 -3.56 10.47 -27.52
N PHE A 4 -4.50 9.52 -27.38
CA PHE A 4 -4.50 8.59 -26.25
C PHE A 4 -3.51 7.45 -26.46
N ILE A 5 -3.31 6.99 -27.70
CA ILE A 5 -2.28 5.99 -28.01
C ILE A 5 -0.89 6.60 -27.76
N ALA A 6 -0.67 7.82 -28.25
CA ALA A 6 0.57 8.56 -28.00
C ALA A 6 0.82 8.79 -26.51
N PHE A 7 -0.22 9.08 -25.72
CA PHE A 7 -0.10 9.17 -24.26
C PHE A 7 0.36 7.84 -23.61
N LEU A 8 -0.20 6.70 -24.03
CA LEU A 8 0.18 5.39 -23.50
C LEU A 8 1.62 5.02 -23.88
N GLU A 9 2.02 5.29 -25.12
CA GLU A 9 3.38 5.07 -25.61
C GLU A 9 4.39 5.95 -24.89
N ASP A 10 4.07 7.24 -24.69
CA ASP A 10 4.90 8.17 -23.92
C ASP A 10 5.08 7.69 -22.48
N LEU A 11 4.03 7.16 -21.85
CA LEU A 11 4.10 6.60 -20.51
C LEU A 11 5.04 5.38 -20.43
N GLU A 12 5.02 4.49 -21.44
CA GLU A 12 5.96 3.36 -21.52
C GLU A 12 7.42 3.83 -21.66
N VAL A 13 7.66 4.86 -22.47
CA VAL A 13 8.99 5.48 -22.63
C VAL A 13 9.45 6.12 -21.33
N GLN A 14 8.57 6.89 -20.66
CA GLN A 14 8.88 7.51 -19.37
C GLN A 14 9.24 6.46 -18.31
N ASN A 15 8.46 5.40 -18.19
CA ASN A 15 8.72 4.31 -17.25
C ASN A 15 10.06 3.60 -17.55
N SER A 16 10.37 3.40 -18.84
CA SER A 16 11.65 2.82 -19.26
C SER A 16 12.85 3.71 -18.90
N ASN A 17 12.69 5.03 -18.98
CA ASN A 17 13.72 6.01 -18.62
C ASN A 17 13.95 6.11 -17.10
N LEU A 18 12.98 5.74 -16.28
CA LEU A 18 13.14 5.68 -14.82
C LEU A 18 14.09 4.55 -14.38
N ILE A 19 14.18 3.45 -15.13
CA ILE A 19 15.02 2.29 -14.79
C ILE A 19 16.50 2.67 -14.68
N PRO A 20 17.15 3.28 -15.70
CA PRO A 20 18.54 3.70 -15.57
C PRO A 20 18.72 4.79 -14.50
N GLU A 21 17.74 5.69 -14.32
CA GLU A 21 17.77 6.74 -13.28
C GLU A 21 17.83 6.08 -11.89
N ILE A 22 16.98 5.08 -11.62
CA ILE A 22 16.96 4.33 -10.35
C ILE A 22 18.26 3.54 -10.14
N ASN A 23 18.73 2.82 -11.17
CA ASN A 23 19.90 1.95 -11.06
C ASN A 23 21.23 2.71 -10.80
N GLN A 24 21.28 4.02 -11.05
CA GLN A 24 22.44 4.86 -10.76
C GLN A 24 22.51 5.29 -9.28
N LEU A 25 21.38 5.41 -8.59
CA LEU A 25 21.30 5.94 -7.23
C LEU A 25 22.04 5.09 -6.17
N PRO A 26 22.06 3.74 -6.22
CA PRO A 26 22.86 2.94 -5.30
C PRO A 26 24.36 3.25 -5.40
N ALA A 27 24.87 3.56 -6.59
CA ALA A 27 26.26 3.93 -6.78
C ALA A 27 26.54 5.33 -6.23
N GLU A 28 25.64 6.29 -6.44
CA GLU A 28 25.74 7.65 -5.88
C GLU A 28 25.77 7.64 -4.35
N LEU A 29 24.89 6.83 -3.72
CA LEU A 29 24.83 6.68 -2.26
C LEU A 29 26.14 6.13 -1.65
N ARG A 30 26.87 5.29 -2.38
CA ARG A 30 28.11 4.68 -1.91
C ARG A 30 29.31 5.62 -1.99
N ILE A 31 29.31 6.54 -2.96
CA ILE A 31 30.46 7.40 -3.25
C ILE A 31 30.40 8.69 -2.42
N ASN A 32 29.21 9.26 -2.20
CA ASN A 32 29.04 10.58 -1.60
C ASN A 32 28.21 10.55 -0.32
N ILE A 33 28.84 10.14 0.80
CA ILE A 33 28.20 10.16 2.14
C ILE A 33 27.69 11.57 2.50
N THR A 34 28.35 12.63 2.00
CA THR A 34 27.95 14.03 2.22
C THR A 34 26.74 14.50 1.40
N GLN A 35 26.28 13.74 0.41
CA GLN A 35 25.14 14.09 -0.45
C GLN A 35 23.95 13.13 -0.30
N GLN A 36 23.88 12.38 0.80
CA GLN A 36 22.78 11.44 1.03
C GLN A 36 21.40 12.11 0.94
N ASP A 37 21.26 13.33 1.47
CA ASP A 37 20.01 14.08 1.42
C ASP A 37 19.59 14.43 -0.02
N GLU A 38 20.56 14.75 -0.89
CA GLU A 38 20.29 15.01 -2.31
C GLU A 38 19.81 13.74 -3.01
N VAL A 39 20.42 12.58 -2.70
CA VAL A 39 19.99 11.31 -3.29
C VAL A 39 18.61 10.91 -2.76
N TYR A 40 18.31 11.11 -1.48
CA TYR A 40 16.97 10.88 -0.94
C TYR A 40 15.92 11.80 -1.58
N ALA A 41 16.26 13.06 -1.85
CA ALA A 41 15.39 13.98 -2.60
C ALA A 41 15.12 13.48 -4.04
N LYS A 42 16.14 12.92 -4.72
CA LYS A 42 15.95 12.26 -6.02
C LYS A 42 15.02 11.05 -5.93
N ILE A 43 15.19 10.20 -4.92
CA ILE A 43 14.30 9.03 -4.69
C ILE A 43 12.85 9.49 -4.50
N ARG A 44 12.60 10.50 -3.65
CA ARG A 44 11.26 11.07 -3.46
C ARG A 44 10.65 11.58 -4.76
N THR A 45 11.47 12.25 -5.59
CA THR A 45 11.04 12.74 -6.90
C THR A 45 10.63 11.59 -7.83
N ILE A 46 11.38 10.48 -7.84
CA ILE A 46 11.05 9.29 -8.62
C ILE A 46 9.75 8.64 -8.13
N LEU A 47 9.58 8.47 -6.81
CA LEU A 47 8.35 7.93 -6.23
C LEU A 47 7.14 8.78 -6.62
N LEU A 48 7.29 10.10 -6.58
CA LEU A 48 6.25 11.04 -7.00
C LEU A 48 5.92 10.91 -8.49
N LYS A 49 6.92 10.81 -9.37
CA LYS A 49 6.72 10.59 -10.81
C LYS A 49 5.92 9.30 -11.05
N ILE A 50 6.29 8.19 -10.41
CA ILE A 50 5.59 6.91 -10.54
C ILE A 50 4.14 7.05 -10.06
N TYR A 51 3.93 7.61 -8.86
CA TYR A 51 2.61 7.83 -8.28
C TYR A 51 1.71 8.70 -9.18
N ASP A 52 2.24 9.81 -9.70
CA ASP A 52 1.51 10.72 -10.57
C ASP A 52 1.14 10.06 -11.90
N SER A 53 2.05 9.30 -12.50
CA SER A 53 1.79 8.56 -13.74
C SER A 53 0.74 7.48 -13.54
N ILE A 54 0.78 6.74 -12.43
CA ILE A 54 -0.26 5.77 -12.05
C ILE A 54 -1.61 6.49 -11.89
N SER A 55 -1.62 7.60 -11.16
CA SER A 55 -2.82 8.41 -10.92
C SER A 55 -3.40 9.00 -12.20
N MET A 56 -2.56 9.47 -13.13
CA MET A 56 -3.01 9.97 -14.42
C MET A 56 -3.63 8.86 -15.26
N LEU A 57 -2.98 7.69 -15.33
CA LEU A 57 -3.50 6.57 -16.10
C LEU A 57 -4.81 6.02 -15.52
N SER A 58 -4.97 5.99 -14.19
CA SER A 58 -6.23 5.56 -13.55
C SER A 58 -7.39 6.52 -13.82
N LYS A 59 -7.14 7.84 -13.91
CA LYS A 59 -8.17 8.85 -14.27
C LYS A 59 -8.62 8.73 -15.72
N GLN A 60 -7.71 8.34 -16.62
CA GLN A 60 -8.03 8.20 -18.03
C GLN A 60 -8.91 6.95 -18.26
N SER A 61 -10.21 7.15 -18.07
CA SER A 61 -11.24 6.16 -18.38
C SER A 61 -11.85 6.46 -19.75
N ARG A 62 -11.73 5.50 -20.67
CA ARG A 62 -12.58 5.45 -21.88
C ARG A 62 -13.72 4.48 -21.62
N HIS A 63 -14.83 4.64 -22.35
CA HIS A 63 -15.95 3.70 -22.26
C HIS A 63 -15.44 2.27 -22.59
N PRO A 64 -15.84 1.23 -21.84
CA PRO A 64 -15.32 -0.14 -21.96
C PRO A 64 -15.48 -0.78 -23.35
N ASP A 65 -16.31 -0.19 -24.22
CA ASP A 65 -16.51 -0.66 -25.60
C ASP A 65 -15.32 -0.34 -26.53
N VAL A 66 -14.45 0.59 -26.14
CA VAL A 66 -13.21 0.91 -26.88
C VAL A 66 -12.04 0.20 -26.20
N ARG A 67 -11.93 -1.11 -26.42
CA ARG A 67 -10.75 -1.88 -25.97
C ARG A 67 -9.50 -1.37 -26.68
N ASN A 68 -8.68 -0.58 -25.99
CA ASN A 68 -7.37 -0.19 -26.49
C ASN A 68 -6.36 -1.32 -26.18
N PRO A 69 -5.76 -1.99 -27.18
CA PRO A 69 -4.76 -3.04 -26.92
C PRO A 69 -3.54 -2.54 -26.13
N ASN A 70 -3.22 -1.24 -26.20
CA ASN A 70 -2.01 -0.66 -25.60
C ASN A 70 -2.17 -0.31 -24.12
N ILE A 71 -3.39 -0.38 -23.56
CA ILE A 71 -3.60 -0.03 -22.14
C ILE A 71 -2.91 -1.03 -21.19
N LEU A 72 -2.87 -2.30 -21.57
CA LEU A 72 -2.26 -3.34 -20.75
C LEU A 72 -0.74 -3.29 -20.76
N PRO A 73 -0.07 -3.12 -21.91
CA PRO A 73 1.35 -2.76 -21.97
C PRO A 73 1.70 -1.54 -21.11
N ALA A 74 0.92 -0.46 -21.20
CA ALA A 74 1.14 0.74 -20.40
C ALA A 74 1.05 0.49 -18.89
N TRP A 75 0.08 -0.29 -18.41
CA TRP A 75 0.03 -0.69 -17.00
C TRP A 75 1.18 -1.63 -16.60
N ARG A 76 1.58 -2.53 -17.50
CA ARG A 76 2.67 -3.47 -17.25
C ARG A 76 4.03 -2.77 -17.15
N SER A 77 4.23 -1.68 -17.89
CA SER A 77 5.51 -0.96 -17.92
C SER A 77 5.92 -0.36 -16.58
N PHE A 78 4.99 -0.19 -15.63
CA PHE A 78 5.32 0.24 -14.27
C PHE A 78 6.08 -0.82 -13.46
N LEU A 79 5.95 -2.10 -13.78
CA LEU A 79 6.51 -3.18 -12.96
C LEU A 79 8.05 -3.17 -12.94
N GLU A 80 8.69 -2.84 -14.06
CA GLU A 80 10.15 -2.80 -14.15
C GLU A 80 10.78 -1.69 -13.29
N PRO A 81 10.39 -0.40 -13.40
CA PRO A 81 10.91 0.63 -12.52
C PRO A 81 10.54 0.39 -11.05
N ILE A 82 9.35 -0.13 -10.75
CA ILE A 82 8.97 -0.50 -9.37
C ILE A 82 9.86 -1.62 -8.83
N GLY A 83 10.22 -2.60 -9.67
CA GLY A 83 11.17 -3.64 -9.32
C GLY A 83 12.58 -3.10 -9.08
N ALA A 84 13.03 -2.11 -9.88
CA ALA A 84 14.34 -1.47 -9.71
C ALA A 84 14.49 -0.76 -8.36
N LEU A 85 13.40 -0.22 -7.79
CA LEU A 85 13.41 0.41 -6.46
C LEU A 85 13.93 -0.52 -5.36
N SER A 86 13.80 -1.85 -5.54
CA SER A 86 14.28 -2.85 -4.57
C SER A 86 15.78 -2.77 -4.29
N GLN A 87 16.56 -2.15 -5.17
CA GLN A 87 18.01 -1.98 -5.02
C GLN A 87 18.40 -0.78 -4.13
N LEU A 88 17.44 0.05 -3.76
CA LEU A 88 17.66 1.25 -2.93
C LEU A 88 17.61 0.93 -1.42
N PRO A 89 18.06 1.84 -0.55
CA PRO A 89 17.79 1.75 0.89
C PRO A 89 16.29 1.69 1.15
N SER A 90 15.86 0.76 2.01
CA SER A 90 14.43 0.44 2.22
C SER A 90 13.69 0.10 0.91
N GLY A 91 14.42 -0.34 -0.13
CA GLY A 91 13.92 -0.49 -1.49
C GLY A 91 12.76 -1.46 -1.63
N HIS A 92 12.76 -2.56 -0.87
CA HIS A 92 11.64 -3.50 -0.86
C HIS A 92 10.35 -2.86 -0.34
N PHE A 93 10.43 -1.98 0.66
CA PHE A 93 9.29 -1.20 1.14
C PHE A 93 8.79 -0.24 0.06
N LEU A 94 9.69 0.50 -0.60
CA LEU A 94 9.33 1.41 -1.70
C LEU A 94 8.64 0.68 -2.85
N SER A 95 9.22 -0.45 -3.26
CA SER A 95 8.70 -1.31 -4.32
C SER A 95 7.31 -1.83 -3.98
N ALA A 96 7.13 -2.38 -2.77
CA ALA A 96 5.83 -2.86 -2.31
C ALA A 96 4.77 -1.74 -2.28
N ARG A 97 5.12 -0.55 -1.77
CA ARG A 97 4.18 0.59 -1.73
C ARG A 97 3.77 1.08 -3.11
N MET A 98 4.70 1.22 -4.04
CA MET A 98 4.35 1.61 -5.41
C MET A 98 3.52 0.53 -6.11
N THR A 99 3.74 -0.75 -5.78
CA THR A 99 2.89 -1.85 -6.25
C THR A 99 1.47 -1.76 -5.69
N LEU A 100 1.30 -1.37 -4.42
CA LEU A 100 -0.03 -1.17 -3.83
C LEU A 100 -0.79 0.00 -4.48
N TYR A 101 -0.12 1.11 -4.79
CA TYR A 101 -0.71 2.19 -5.60
C TYR A 101 -1.08 1.71 -7.01
N LEU A 102 -0.22 0.93 -7.66
CA LEU A 102 -0.48 0.34 -8.96
C LEU A 102 -1.73 -0.55 -8.93
N SER A 103 -1.85 -1.43 -7.94
CA SER A 103 -3.02 -2.28 -7.72
C SER A 103 -4.30 -1.46 -7.55
N SER A 104 -4.24 -0.41 -6.74
CA SER A 104 -5.38 0.52 -6.54
C SER A 104 -5.80 1.20 -7.86
N GLY A 105 -4.84 1.64 -8.67
CA GLY A 105 -5.09 2.21 -10.01
C GLY A 105 -5.71 1.22 -10.98
N LEU A 106 -5.26 -0.03 -10.95
CA LEU A 106 -5.84 -1.09 -11.77
C LEU A 106 -7.29 -1.39 -11.37
N LEU A 107 -7.58 -1.50 -10.08
CA LEU A 107 -8.93 -1.80 -9.56
C LEU A 107 -9.93 -0.68 -9.89
N THR A 108 -9.47 0.56 -9.96
CA THR A 108 -10.31 1.74 -10.29
C THR A 108 -10.46 1.97 -11.79
N GLN A 109 -9.66 1.29 -12.63
CA GLN A 109 -9.67 1.49 -14.08
C GLN A 109 -10.90 0.86 -14.76
N ARG A 110 -11.86 1.71 -15.12
CA ARG A 110 -13.12 1.32 -15.80
C ARG A 110 -12.92 0.71 -17.19
N SER A 111 -11.81 1.03 -17.85
CA SER A 111 -11.49 0.52 -19.20
C SER A 111 -11.05 -0.96 -19.17
N LEU A 112 -10.68 -1.47 -17.99
CA LEU A 112 -10.37 -2.89 -17.80
C LEU A 112 -11.66 -3.60 -17.38
N ALA A 113 -12.11 -4.55 -18.19
CA ALA A 113 -13.23 -5.41 -17.82
C ALA A 113 -12.80 -6.43 -16.75
N LEU A 114 -12.56 -5.96 -15.51
CA LEU A 114 -12.20 -6.76 -14.34
C LEU A 114 -13.39 -7.60 -13.80
N LYS A 115 -14.42 -7.85 -14.62
CA LYS A 115 -15.51 -8.75 -14.25
C LYS A 115 -14.97 -10.18 -14.17
N PHE A 116 -14.61 -10.58 -12.96
CA PHE A 116 -14.28 -11.96 -12.61
C PHE A 116 -15.53 -12.82 -12.80
N SER A 117 -15.62 -13.51 -13.95
CA SER A 117 -16.68 -14.50 -14.15
C SER A 117 -16.45 -15.69 -13.22
N LYS A 118 -17.50 -16.13 -12.52
CA LYS A 118 -17.49 -17.29 -11.59
C LYS A 118 -17.08 -18.62 -12.25
N ILE A 119 -16.94 -18.68 -13.58
CA ILE A 119 -16.59 -19.90 -14.32
C ILE A 119 -15.07 -19.97 -14.49
N GLY A 120 -14.43 -20.54 -13.46
CA GLY A 120 -12.98 -20.50 -13.23
C GLY A 120 -12.12 -21.55 -13.93
N SER A 121 -12.15 -21.68 -15.27
CA SER A 121 -11.17 -22.57 -15.93
C SER A 121 -10.60 -22.10 -17.28
N ALA A 122 -11.18 -21.10 -17.95
CA ALA A 122 -10.66 -20.56 -19.21
C ALA A 122 -9.97 -19.18 -19.06
N VAL A 123 -9.68 -18.78 -17.83
CA VAL A 123 -9.45 -17.38 -17.46
C VAL A 123 -7.97 -17.02 -17.34
N GLU A 124 -7.10 -17.98 -16.99
CA GLU A 124 -5.65 -17.78 -16.79
C GLU A 124 -4.91 -17.28 -18.04
N GLY A 125 -5.48 -17.50 -19.22
CA GLY A 125 -4.90 -17.05 -20.50
C GLY A 125 -5.14 -15.58 -20.84
N ARG A 126 -6.05 -14.86 -20.15
CA ARG A 126 -6.38 -13.50 -20.58
C ARG A 126 -5.29 -12.50 -20.13
N PRO A 127 -4.88 -11.57 -21.00
CA PRO A 127 -3.82 -10.59 -20.71
C PRO A 127 -3.98 -9.83 -19.38
N VAL A 128 -5.21 -9.51 -18.97
CA VAL A 128 -5.49 -8.82 -17.70
C VAL A 128 -5.11 -9.67 -16.48
N PHE A 129 -5.38 -10.98 -16.49
CA PHE A 129 -5.03 -11.86 -15.37
C PHE A 129 -3.52 -12.06 -15.28
N ARG A 130 -2.82 -12.10 -16.41
CA ARG A 130 -1.34 -12.12 -16.44
C ARG A 130 -0.75 -10.85 -15.85
N LEU A 131 -1.40 -9.69 -16.07
CA LEU A 131 -0.99 -8.44 -15.45
C LEU A 131 -1.25 -8.46 -13.94
N CYS A 132 -2.44 -8.82 -13.48
CA CYS A 132 -2.75 -8.93 -12.04
C CYS A 132 -1.80 -9.90 -11.34
N ARG A 133 -1.54 -11.07 -11.93
CA ARG A 133 -0.58 -12.04 -11.40
C ARG A 133 0.84 -11.44 -11.31
N ALA A 134 1.28 -10.71 -12.33
CA ALA A 134 2.60 -10.07 -12.30
C ALA A 134 2.69 -9.00 -11.19
N VAL A 135 1.62 -8.23 -10.97
CA VAL A 135 1.52 -7.27 -9.87
C VAL A 135 1.59 -7.98 -8.51
N ASP A 136 0.83 -9.06 -8.34
CA ASP A 136 0.84 -9.87 -7.11
C ASP A 136 2.23 -10.49 -6.86
N ASP A 137 2.85 -11.06 -7.89
CA ASP A 137 4.19 -11.66 -7.80
C ASP A 137 5.24 -10.60 -7.38
N THR A 138 5.17 -9.39 -7.94
CA THR A 138 6.04 -8.26 -7.56
C THR A 138 5.82 -7.83 -6.10
N LEU A 139 4.56 -7.71 -5.67
CA LEU A 139 4.23 -7.35 -4.28
C LEU A 139 4.74 -8.42 -3.31
N LEU A 140 4.42 -9.69 -3.55
CA LEU A 140 4.79 -10.81 -2.69
C LEU A 140 6.31 -10.98 -2.61
N ALA A 141 7.04 -10.77 -3.70
CA ALA A 141 8.50 -10.80 -3.68
C ALA A 141 9.07 -9.75 -2.71
N SER A 142 8.58 -8.52 -2.77
CA SER A 142 9.02 -7.44 -1.86
C SER A 142 8.63 -7.72 -0.41
N LEU A 143 7.40 -8.16 -0.14
CA LEU A 143 6.94 -8.48 1.21
C LEU A 143 7.73 -9.64 1.83
N ARG A 144 8.02 -10.69 1.06
CA ARG A 144 8.86 -11.82 1.53
C ARG A 144 10.26 -11.36 1.92
N ASN A 145 10.87 -10.48 1.14
CA ASN A 145 12.20 -9.95 1.46
C ASN A 145 12.19 -9.11 2.74
N ILE A 146 11.17 -8.27 2.95
CA ILE A 146 11.00 -7.50 4.20
C ILE A 146 10.81 -8.46 5.37
N TRP A 147 9.93 -9.46 5.23
CA TRP A 147 9.64 -10.44 6.27
C TRP A 147 10.93 -11.16 6.73
N THR A 148 11.69 -11.71 5.78
CA THR A 148 12.95 -12.39 6.05
C THR A 148 13.98 -11.45 6.67
N ALA A 149 14.14 -10.22 6.15
CA ALA A 149 15.07 -9.24 6.69
C ALA A 149 14.72 -8.80 8.12
N SER A 150 13.43 -8.80 8.46
CA SER A 150 12.93 -8.49 9.80
C SER A 150 13.06 -9.64 10.81
N SER A 151 13.65 -10.78 10.43
CA SER A 151 13.61 -12.01 11.25
C SER A 151 12.18 -12.38 11.64
N GLU A 152 11.25 -12.25 10.69
CA GLU A 152 9.85 -12.65 10.88
C GLU A 152 9.10 -11.81 11.93
N SER A 153 9.48 -10.54 12.12
CA SER A 153 8.83 -9.65 13.08
C SER A 153 7.92 -8.58 12.46
N GLU A 154 8.04 -8.31 11.15
CA GLU A 154 7.29 -7.27 10.46
C GLU A 154 5.77 -7.55 10.42
N ARG A 155 4.95 -6.59 10.88
CA ARG A 155 3.50 -6.78 10.99
C ARG A 155 2.73 -6.38 9.73
N PHE A 156 3.38 -5.63 8.84
CA PHE A 156 2.83 -5.13 7.59
C PHE A 156 1.58 -4.25 7.78
N ASP A 157 1.46 -3.53 8.90
CA ASP A 157 0.28 -2.71 9.19
C ASP A 157 0.03 -1.63 8.11
N TRP A 158 1.10 -1.11 7.50
CA TRP A 158 1.06 -0.16 6.39
C TRP A 158 0.49 -0.76 5.08
N VAL A 159 0.58 -2.08 4.87
CA VAL A 159 0.01 -2.74 3.67
C VAL A 159 -1.51 -2.62 3.63
N PHE A 160 -2.14 -2.52 4.80
CA PHE A 160 -3.59 -2.44 4.95
C PHE A 160 -4.12 -1.00 4.91
N THR A 161 -3.26 -0.01 4.71
CA THR A 161 -3.68 1.37 4.45
C THR A 161 -4.45 1.47 3.13
N GLN A 162 -5.38 2.43 3.03
CA GLN A 162 -6.01 2.76 1.75
C GLN A 162 -5.06 3.51 0.81
N TYR A 163 -4.73 2.89 -0.33
CA TYR A 163 -3.90 3.48 -1.38
C TYR A 163 -4.74 4.24 -2.42
N ASN A 164 -5.64 5.12 -1.96
CA ASN A 164 -6.58 5.82 -2.82
C ASN A 164 -5.86 6.85 -3.71
N LEU A 165 -5.99 6.73 -5.03
CA LEU A 165 -5.36 7.66 -5.98
C LEU A 165 -6.18 8.93 -6.23
N HIS A 166 -7.50 8.87 -5.98
CA HIS A 166 -8.43 9.97 -6.25
C HIS A 166 -9.19 10.30 -4.97
N PRO A 167 -9.22 11.57 -4.54
CA PRO A 167 -10.04 11.94 -3.40
C PRO A 167 -11.53 11.91 -3.81
N GLU A 168 -12.43 11.63 -2.87
CA GLU A 168 -13.87 11.64 -3.15
C GLU A 168 -14.38 13.07 -3.38
N ASP A 169 -13.76 14.04 -2.69
CA ASP A 169 -13.92 15.47 -2.91
C ASP A 169 -12.58 16.00 -3.43
N ASP A 170 -12.55 16.68 -4.59
CA ASP A 170 -11.35 17.25 -5.25
C ASP A 170 -10.70 18.42 -4.44
N LEU A 171 -10.52 18.22 -3.14
CA LEU A 171 -9.84 19.14 -2.23
C LEU A 171 -8.33 19.05 -2.49
N GLN A 172 -7.76 20.19 -2.90
CA GLN A 172 -6.33 20.33 -3.19
C GLN A 172 -5.44 19.87 -2.02
N ASP A 173 -5.87 20.11 -0.78
CA ASP A 173 -5.13 19.72 0.41
C ASP A 173 -5.01 18.20 0.57
N GLU A 174 -6.05 17.46 0.22
CA GLU A 174 -6.05 15.99 0.27
C GLU A 174 -5.18 15.40 -0.85
N MET A 175 -5.17 16.03 -2.03
CA MET A 175 -4.23 15.66 -3.10
C MET A 175 -2.77 15.88 -2.68
N ASN A 176 -2.47 17.01 -2.06
CA ASN A 176 -1.12 17.32 -1.56
C ASN A 176 -0.70 16.33 -0.47
N ARG A 177 -1.61 16.00 0.46
CA ARG A 177 -1.37 15.00 1.50
C ARG A 177 -0.98 13.65 0.90
N ARG A 178 -1.70 13.16 -0.11
CA ARG A 178 -1.41 11.86 -0.74
C ARG A 178 -0.08 11.85 -1.49
N ARG A 179 0.26 12.93 -2.20
CA ARG A 179 1.57 13.10 -2.83
C ARG A 179 2.69 13.06 -1.79
N ASN A 180 2.51 13.70 -0.64
CA ASN A 180 3.46 13.65 0.47
C ASN A 180 3.60 12.23 1.03
N LEU A 181 2.48 11.54 1.27
CA LEU A 181 2.49 10.15 1.72
C LEU A 181 3.22 9.23 0.74
N ALA A 182 3.02 9.40 -0.57
CA ALA A 182 3.68 8.59 -1.61
C ALA A 182 5.21 8.73 -1.61
N GLN A 183 5.75 9.83 -1.06
CA GLN A 183 7.18 10.08 -0.97
C GLN A 183 7.85 9.51 0.29
N ALA A 184 7.09 8.90 1.23
CA ALA A 184 7.70 8.33 2.44
C ALA A 184 8.73 7.26 2.08
N LEU A 185 9.94 7.39 2.61
CA LEU A 185 11.06 6.51 2.30
C LEU A 185 11.12 5.27 3.19
N THR A 186 10.54 5.35 4.39
CA THR A 186 10.51 4.25 5.37
C THR A 186 9.13 4.07 5.99
N PRO A 187 8.85 2.90 6.61
CA PRO A 187 7.63 2.67 7.37
C PRO A 187 7.45 3.67 8.53
N GLU A 188 8.52 4.05 9.21
CA GLU A 188 8.50 4.99 10.34
C GLU A 188 8.13 6.40 9.87
N GLU A 189 8.69 6.84 8.74
CA GLU A 189 8.34 8.12 8.15
C GLU A 189 6.85 8.13 7.72
N LEU A 190 6.37 7.02 7.15
CA LEU A 190 4.96 6.88 6.79
C LEU A 190 4.05 6.93 8.03
N ALA A 191 4.47 6.30 9.13
CA ALA A 191 3.76 6.35 10.40
C ALA A 191 3.70 7.77 10.98
N ALA A 192 4.81 8.51 10.91
CA ALA A 192 4.90 9.88 11.39
C ALA A 192 4.02 10.87 10.61
N MET A 193 3.64 10.52 9.37
CA MET A 193 2.72 11.30 8.53
C MET A 193 1.24 10.87 8.68
N ASP A 194 0.92 10.05 9.69
CA ASP A 194 -0.41 9.44 9.86
C ASP A 194 -0.88 8.67 8.62
N GLY A 195 0.07 8.05 7.92
CA GLY A 195 -0.16 7.26 6.70
C GLY A 195 -0.46 5.79 6.94
N ILE A 196 -0.51 5.34 8.20
CA ILE A 196 -0.83 3.96 8.56
C ILE A 196 -2.22 3.92 9.18
N GLU A 197 -3.19 3.41 8.42
CA GLU A 197 -4.56 3.22 8.93
C GLU A 197 -4.75 1.85 9.61
N GLY A 198 -3.78 0.95 9.46
CA GLY A 198 -3.81 -0.40 10.03
C GLY A 198 -4.86 -1.31 9.38
N ARG A 199 -5.07 -2.48 9.99
CA ARG A 199 -6.02 -3.49 9.50
C ARG A 199 -7.47 -3.05 9.76
N ARG A 200 -8.09 -2.37 8.80
CA ARG A 200 -9.56 -2.24 8.77
C ARG A 200 -10.14 -3.51 8.18
N PHE A 201 -10.67 -4.39 9.02
CA PHE A 201 -11.43 -5.55 8.54
C PHE A 201 -12.73 -5.02 7.94
N ILE A 202 -12.91 -5.20 6.63
CA ILE A 202 -14.10 -4.70 5.93
C ILE A 202 -15.24 -5.74 5.99
N TRP A 203 -15.01 -6.93 6.55
CA TRP A 203 -16.02 -7.97 6.54
C TRP A 203 -15.95 -8.83 7.79
N ALA A 204 -16.91 -8.63 8.69
CA ALA A 204 -17.30 -9.65 9.64
C ALA A 204 -18.79 -9.91 9.42
N MET A 205 -19.20 -11.18 9.47
CA MET A 205 -20.61 -11.51 9.62
C MET A 205 -21.09 -10.81 10.88
N SER A 206 -22.12 -9.95 10.77
CA SER A 206 -22.70 -9.36 11.97
C SER A 206 -23.15 -10.52 12.86
N ALA A 207 -22.62 -10.59 14.08
CA ALA A 207 -22.97 -11.66 15.01
C ALA A 207 -24.42 -11.50 15.52
N ASP A 208 -25.05 -10.36 15.22
CA ASP A 208 -26.29 -9.90 15.86
C ASP A 208 -27.56 -10.10 15.05
N GLU A 209 -27.53 -10.63 13.83
CA GLU A 209 -28.76 -10.89 13.06
C GLU A 209 -28.80 -12.35 12.55
N ARG A 210 -29.02 -13.29 13.48
CA ARG A 210 -29.56 -14.62 13.13
C ARG A 210 -31.08 -14.55 13.07
N GLU A 211 -31.63 -13.74 12.19
CA GLU A 211 -33.06 -13.85 11.86
C GLU A 211 -33.31 -13.25 10.48
N GLY A 212 -33.68 -14.12 9.54
CA GLY A 212 -34.47 -13.77 8.36
C GLY A 212 -33.82 -12.87 7.31
N ASP A 213 -33.40 -13.52 6.22
CA ASP A 213 -33.35 -13.01 4.85
C ASP A 213 -32.45 -11.79 4.52
N LEU A 214 -31.49 -12.10 3.64
CA LEU A 214 -30.48 -11.27 2.97
C LEU A 214 -29.13 -11.18 3.70
N GLU A 215 -28.22 -12.03 3.23
CA GLU A 215 -26.77 -12.04 3.50
C GLU A 215 -26.12 -10.70 3.09
N GLU A 216 -26.41 -9.63 3.82
CA GLU A 216 -25.78 -8.33 3.62
C GLU A 216 -24.46 -8.29 4.39
N TRP A 217 -23.37 -8.55 3.68
CA TRP A 217 -22.03 -8.34 4.18
C TRP A 217 -21.87 -6.84 4.55
N LYS A 218 -21.50 -6.54 5.80
CA LYS A 218 -21.29 -5.15 6.29
C LYS A 218 -19.84 -4.94 6.76
N PRO A 219 -19.32 -3.70 6.66
CA PRO A 219 -18.03 -3.31 7.25
C PRO A 219 -17.95 -3.61 8.74
N PHE A 220 -16.94 -4.36 9.18
CA PHE A 220 -16.71 -4.59 10.60
C PHE A 220 -16.28 -3.27 11.27
N ARG A 221 -17.01 -2.87 12.32
CA ARG A 221 -16.73 -1.66 13.11
C ARG A 221 -16.14 -1.95 14.50
N GLY A 222 -15.64 -3.17 14.73
CA GLY A 222 -14.99 -3.55 15.99
C GLY A 222 -13.47 -3.37 15.95
N GLY A 223 -12.85 -3.23 17.12
CA GLY A 223 -11.40 -3.44 17.29
C GLY A 223 -11.11 -4.94 17.41
N LEU A 224 -9.94 -5.38 16.94
CA LEU A 224 -9.51 -6.77 17.08
C LEU A 224 -9.19 -7.13 18.53
N PRO A 225 -9.34 -8.42 18.90
CA PRO A 225 -8.64 -8.97 20.05
C PRO A 225 -7.13 -8.79 19.86
N GLY A 226 -6.46 -8.08 20.77
CA GLY A 226 -5.02 -7.79 20.70
C GLY A 226 -4.60 -6.51 19.97
N ASP A 227 -5.56 -5.67 19.58
CA ASP A 227 -5.31 -4.29 19.13
C ASP A 227 -4.80 -3.42 20.31
N ALA A 228 -4.17 -2.27 20.02
CA ALA A 228 -3.55 -1.41 21.04
C ALA A 228 -4.55 -0.96 22.13
N ILE A 229 -5.83 -0.87 21.78
CA ILE A 229 -6.94 -0.54 22.69
C ILE A 229 -7.22 -1.67 23.70
N GLU A 230 -7.02 -2.94 23.34
CA GLU A 230 -7.13 -4.05 24.29
C GLU A 230 -5.90 -4.20 25.18
N ARG A 231 -4.69 -3.92 24.66
CA ARG A 231 -3.48 -3.90 25.51
C ARG A 231 -3.54 -2.83 26.58
N ALA A 232 -4.09 -1.66 26.27
CA ALA A 232 -4.31 -0.60 27.26
C ALA A 232 -5.31 -0.99 28.37
N LYS A 233 -6.26 -1.90 28.08
CA LYS A 233 -7.20 -2.45 29.08
C LYS A 233 -6.60 -3.59 29.92
N HIS A 234 -5.46 -4.14 29.51
CA HIS A 234 -4.79 -5.26 30.18
C HIS A 234 -3.40 -4.90 30.72
N SER A 235 -3.05 -3.62 30.75
CA SER A 235 -1.98 -3.11 31.59
C SER A 235 -2.39 -3.31 33.05
N VAL A 236 -1.84 -4.36 33.68
CA VAL A 236 -1.93 -4.53 35.13
C VAL A 236 -1.26 -3.32 35.78
N PRO A 237 -1.92 -2.58 36.69
CA PRO A 237 -1.24 -1.60 37.51
C PRO A 237 -0.21 -2.34 38.38
N ASP A 238 1.06 -1.97 38.30
CA ASP A 238 2.06 -2.32 39.31
C ASP A 238 1.69 -1.61 40.63
N ASP A 239 0.69 -2.13 41.33
CA ASP A 239 0.35 -1.75 42.70
C ASP A 239 0.95 -2.78 43.65
N ASP A 240 2.27 -2.71 43.83
CA ASP A 240 2.91 -3.20 45.05
C ASP A 240 3.77 -2.08 45.65
N GLN A 241 3.10 -0.96 45.98
CA GLN A 241 3.58 -0.04 47.01
C GLN A 241 2.52 0.18 48.10
N SER A 242 2.76 -0.52 49.21
CA SER A 242 2.45 -0.10 50.58
C SER A 242 0.99 -0.13 51.05
N VAL A 243 0.52 -1.32 51.44
CA VAL A 243 -0.57 -1.41 52.43
C VAL A 243 0.06 -1.54 53.84
N ARG A 244 -0.04 -0.47 54.63
CA ARG A 244 0.23 -0.49 56.08
C ARG A 244 -0.76 -1.46 56.77
N PRO A 245 -0.32 -2.27 57.75
CA PRO A 245 -1.23 -3.16 58.47
C PRO A 245 -2.08 -2.39 59.50
N PRO A 246 -3.34 -2.81 59.77
CA PRO A 246 -4.20 -2.20 60.78
C PRO A 246 -3.83 -2.65 62.21
N PRO A 247 -4.22 -1.90 63.25
CA PRO A 247 -3.69 -2.08 64.60
C PRO A 247 -4.28 -3.30 65.31
N ALA A 248 -3.43 -4.02 66.05
CA ALA A 248 -3.80 -5.15 66.89
C ALA A 248 -4.65 -4.71 68.09
N ARG A 249 -5.83 -5.33 68.25
CA ARG A 249 -6.61 -5.25 69.50
C ARG A 249 -6.03 -6.24 70.52
N GLN A 250 -5.69 -5.70 71.68
CA GLN A 250 -5.20 -6.40 72.86
C GLN A 250 -6.29 -7.34 73.42
N PHE A 251 -5.91 -8.58 73.72
CA PHE A 251 -6.59 -9.40 74.72
C PHE A 251 -5.80 -9.28 76.02
N GLN A 252 -6.41 -8.71 77.07
CA GLN A 252 -5.95 -8.86 78.44
C GLN A 252 -6.60 -10.11 79.05
N THR A 253 -5.84 -10.75 79.92
CA THR A 253 -6.10 -11.96 80.74
C THR A 253 -7.47 -12.04 81.39
#